data_AF-A0A157SVT7-F1
#
_entry.id   AF-A0A157SVT7-F1
#
_cell.length_a   1.000
_cell.length_b   1.000
_cell.length_c   1.000
_cell.angle_alpha   90.00
_cell.angle_beta   90.00
_cell.angle_gamma   90.00
#
_symmetry.space_group_name_H-M   'P 1'
#
loop_
_entity.id
_entity.type
_entity.pdbx_description
1 polymer ?
#
loop_
_entity_poly.entity_id
_entity_poly.type
_entity_poly.pdbx_seq_one_letter_code
_entity_poly.pdbx_strand_id
1 'polypeptide(L)'
;MPSRNLASLALLCASSMLTACGSSPQLPPAPMPSPQVVSLPAELAARCPPVVRPTENSDEARALALEAMYGLYGTCAARHVDTVDHINARHHP
;
A
#
# COMPACT_ATOMS: atom_id res chain seq x y z
N MET A 1 28.29 9.07 -30.26
CA MET A 1 26.93 8.81 -30.75
C MET A 1 26.31 7.46 -30.27
N PRO A 2 26.42 7.04 -28.98
CA PRO A 2 25.69 5.85 -28.49
C PRO A 2 24.32 6.16 -27.84
N SER A 3 24.05 7.42 -27.50
CA SER A 3 22.86 7.84 -26.73
C SER A 3 21.54 7.77 -27.50
N ARG A 4 21.57 7.94 -28.82
CA ARG A 4 20.36 7.97 -29.65
C ARG A 4 19.70 6.59 -29.78
N ASN A 5 20.50 5.52 -29.75
CA ASN A 5 20.01 4.14 -29.83
C ASN A 5 19.36 3.67 -28.52
N LEU A 6 19.90 4.08 -27.38
CA LEU A 6 19.33 3.79 -26.05
C LEU A 6 17.97 4.46 -25.85
N ALA A 7 17.82 5.72 -26.30
CA ALA A 7 16.56 6.44 -26.23
C ALA A 7 15.48 5.79 -27.10
N SER A 8 15.83 5.36 -28.31
CA SER A 8 14.91 4.64 -29.21
C SER A 8 14.48 3.28 -28.62
N LEU A 9 15.41 2.53 -28.04
CA LEU A 9 15.11 1.25 -27.36
C LEU A 9 14.17 1.45 -26.18
N ALA A 10 14.41 2.46 -25.34
CA ALA A 10 13.54 2.78 -24.21
C ALA A 10 12.12 3.15 -24.66
N LEU A 11 12.00 3.93 -25.75
CA LEU A 11 10.70 4.31 -26.30
C LEU A 11 9.91 3.10 -26.82
N LEU A 12 10.60 2.17 -27.48
CA LEU A 12 10.01 0.93 -28.01
C LEU A 12 9.55 0.00 -26.89
N CYS A 13 10.32 -0.13 -25.81
CA CYS A 13 9.91 -0.93 -24.64
C CYS A 13 8.68 -0.32 -23.97
N ALA A 14 8.64 1.00 -23.79
CA ALA A 14 7.52 1.69 -23.16
C ALA A 14 6.22 1.57 -23.97
N SER A 15 6.28 1.72 -25.29
CA SER A 15 5.10 1.58 -26.16
C SER A 15 4.57 0.15 -26.17
N SER A 16 5.46 -0.85 -26.18
CA SER A 16 5.10 -2.27 -26.13
C SER A 16 4.36 -2.63 -24.83
N MET A 17 4.82 -2.11 -23.69
CA MET A 17 4.17 -2.33 -22.39
C MET A 17 2.78 -1.69 -22.30
N LEU A 18 2.59 -0.49 -22.90
CA LEU A 18 1.30 0.20 -22.92
C LEU A 18 0.27 -0.54 -23.80
N THR A 19 0.68 -1.08 -24.95
CA THR A 19 -0.23 -1.83 -25.83
C THR A 19 -0.63 -3.18 -25.23
N ALA A 20 0.28 -3.85 -24.51
CA ALA A 20 0.00 -5.12 -23.84
C ALA A 20 -1.12 -5.01 -22.77
N CYS A 21 -1.20 -3.89 -22.05
CA CYS A 21 -2.28 -3.65 -21.08
C CYS A 21 -3.64 -3.31 -21.75
N GLY A 22 -3.62 -2.75 -22.96
CA GLY A 22 -4.84 -2.37 -23.69
C GLY A 22 -5.50 -3.51 -24.48
N SER A 23 -4.77 -4.59 -24.79
CA SER A 23 -5.28 -5.75 -25.53
C SER A 23 -5.78 -6.89 -24.63
N SER A 24 -5.84 -6.68 -23.31
CA SER A 24 -6.43 -7.65 -22.40
C SER A 24 -7.92 -7.83 -22.75
N PRO A 25 -8.42 -9.06 -22.93
CA PRO A 25 -9.85 -9.31 -23.12
C PRO A 25 -10.63 -8.62 -22.01
N GLN A 26 -11.49 -7.66 -22.39
CA GLN A 26 -12.45 -7.07 -21.47
C GLN A 26 -13.49 -8.16 -21.18
N LEU A 27 -13.27 -8.97 -20.13
CA LEU A 27 -14.33 -9.85 -19.64
C LEU A 27 -15.54 -8.95 -19.30
N PRO A 28 -16.78 -9.40 -19.58
CA PRO A 28 -17.96 -8.73 -19.06
C PRO A 28 -17.75 -8.49 -17.57
N PRO A 29 -18.08 -7.31 -17.03
CA PRO A 29 -17.99 -7.09 -15.60
C PRO A 29 -18.83 -8.17 -14.94
N ALA A 30 -18.17 -9.14 -14.30
CA ALA A 30 -18.85 -10.01 -13.36
C ALA A 30 -19.62 -9.08 -12.42
N PRO A 31 -20.83 -9.46 -11.95
CA PRO A 31 -21.49 -8.71 -10.91
C PRO A 31 -20.47 -8.54 -9.79
N MET A 32 -19.97 -7.31 -9.62
CA MET A 32 -19.08 -7.00 -8.52
C MET A 32 -19.86 -7.44 -7.29
N PRO A 33 -19.33 -8.34 -6.44
CA PRO A 33 -19.96 -8.56 -5.16
C PRO A 33 -20.13 -7.16 -4.56
N SER A 34 -21.38 -6.79 -4.29
CA SER A 34 -21.70 -5.52 -3.62
C SER A 34 -20.65 -5.33 -2.55
N PRO A 35 -19.93 -4.19 -2.50
CA PRO A 35 -18.93 -3.98 -1.47
C PRO A 35 -19.68 -4.12 -0.16
N GLN A 36 -19.53 -5.30 0.46
CA GLN A 36 -20.12 -5.55 1.75
C GLN A 36 -19.40 -4.55 2.63
N VAL A 37 -20.08 -3.47 2.98
CA VAL A 37 -19.54 -2.45 3.87
C VAL A 37 -19.42 -3.16 5.21
N VAL A 38 -18.29 -3.85 5.42
CA VAL A 38 -17.98 -4.48 6.68
C VAL A 38 -17.84 -3.33 7.65
N SER A 39 -18.86 -3.13 8.47
CA SER A 39 -18.83 -2.13 9.53
C SER A 39 -17.75 -2.55 10.52
N LEU A 40 -16.60 -1.89 10.41
CA LEU A 40 -15.46 -2.09 11.29
C LEU A 40 -15.72 -1.36 12.60
N PRO A 41 -15.43 -1.98 13.75
CA PRO A 41 -15.29 -1.28 15.02
C PRO A 41 -14.39 -0.04 14.86
N ALA A 42 -14.73 1.06 15.53
CA ALA A 42 -14.03 2.33 15.40
C ALA A 42 -12.51 2.22 15.61
N GLU A 43 -12.09 1.38 16.55
CA GLU A 43 -10.68 1.12 16.84
C GLU A 43 -9.93 0.50 15.65
N LEU A 44 -10.56 -0.44 14.93
CA LEU A 44 -9.99 -1.10 13.75
C LEU A 44 -10.00 -0.19 12.51
N ALA A 45 -10.99 0.71 12.43
CA ALA A 45 -11.08 1.72 11.38
C ALA A 45 -10.19 2.96 11.62
N ALA A 46 -9.60 3.10 12.81
CA ALA A 46 -8.80 4.25 13.16
C ALA A 46 -7.53 4.33 12.29
N ARG A 47 -7.15 5.55 11.88
CA ARG A 47 -5.90 5.76 11.14
C ARG A 47 -4.70 5.50 12.03
N CYS A 48 -3.56 5.18 11.39
CA CYS A 48 -2.29 5.17 12.08
C CYS A 48 -1.93 6.58 12.55
N PRO A 49 -1.38 6.74 13.77
CA PRO A 49 -0.82 8.01 14.18
C PRO A 49 0.29 8.46 13.21
N PRO A 50 0.54 9.77 13.10
CA PRO A 50 1.59 10.27 12.22
C PRO A 50 2.97 9.79 12.67
N VAL A 51 3.86 9.63 11.69
CA VAL A 51 5.27 9.30 11.87
C VAL A 51 5.96 10.37 12.74
N VAL A 52 6.67 9.92 13.78
CA VAL A 52 7.56 10.79 14.57
C VAL A 52 8.79 11.12 13.74
N ARG A 53 9.12 12.42 13.63
CA ARG A 53 10.31 12.90 12.92
C ARG A 53 11.30 13.49 13.91
N PRO A 54 12.62 13.41 13.64
CA PRO A 54 13.62 14.08 14.45
C PRO A 54 13.35 15.59 14.47
N THR A 55 13.38 16.20 15.65
CA THR A 55 13.19 17.65 15.83
C THR A 55 14.48 18.44 15.59
N GLU A 56 15.61 17.76 15.64
CA GLU A 56 16.95 18.34 15.51
C GLU A 56 17.88 17.38 14.77
N ASN A 57 19.01 17.90 14.29
CA ASN A 57 20.01 17.14 13.54
C ASN A 57 21.08 16.55 14.48
N SER A 58 20.64 15.80 15.50
CA SER A 58 21.50 15.01 16.39
C SER A 58 21.30 13.51 16.14
N ASP A 59 22.30 12.70 16.47
CA ASP A 59 22.19 11.24 16.33
C ASP A 59 21.22 10.66 17.36
N GLU A 60 21.14 11.26 18.55
CA GLU A 60 20.18 10.92 19.60
C GLU A 60 18.73 11.17 19.14
N ALA A 61 18.45 12.35 18.54
CA ALA A 61 17.11 12.64 18.03
C ALA A 61 16.71 11.72 16.88
N ARG A 62 17.67 11.30 16.04
CA ARG A 62 17.43 10.30 14.99
C ARG A 62 17.14 8.92 15.59
N ALA A 63 17.87 8.49 16.61
CA ALA A 63 17.66 7.22 17.29
C ALA A 63 16.28 7.16 17.95
N LEU A 64 15.89 8.22 18.67
CA LEU A 64 14.56 8.31 19.31
C LEU A 64 13.42 8.33 18.29
N ALA A 65 13.57 9.08 17.19
CA ALA A 65 12.57 9.08 16.13
C ALA A 65 12.44 7.70 15.46
N LEU A 66 13.56 6.99 15.29
CA LEU A 66 13.58 5.65 14.72
C LEU A 66 12.91 4.63 15.66
N GLU A 67 13.20 4.68 16.95
CA GLU A 67 12.54 3.84 17.96
C GLU A 67 11.03 4.08 17.97
N ALA A 68 10.59 5.34 18.00
CA ALA A 68 9.19 5.69 17.95
C ALA A 68 8.51 5.18 16.67
N MET A 69 9.22 5.21 15.54
CA MET A 69 8.74 4.66 14.28
C MET A 69 8.52 3.14 14.32
N TYR A 70 9.43 2.39 14.94
CA TYR A 70 9.24 0.96 15.12
C TYR A 70 8.07 0.64 16.06
N GLY A 71 7.88 1.42 17.13
CA GLY A 71 6.72 1.29 18.00
C GLY A 71 5.40 1.55 17.27
N LEU A 72 5.35 2.61 16.45
CA LEU A 72 4.19 2.93 15.61
C LEU A 72 3.89 1.82 14.61
N TYR A 73 4.92 1.28 13.95
CA TYR A 73 4.77 0.16 13.03
C TYR A 73 4.17 -1.06 13.74
N GLY A 74 4.71 -1.45 14.89
CA GLY A 74 4.21 -2.59 15.67
C GLY A 74 2.74 -2.44 16.04
N THR A 75 2.34 -1.25 16.49
CA THR A 75 0.95 -0.94 16.87
C THR A 75 0.01 -1.06 15.66
N CYS A 76 0.41 -0.46 14.53
CA CYS A 76 -0.38 -0.50 13.32
C CYS A 76 -0.47 -1.90 12.69
N ALA A 77 0.60 -2.69 12.78
CA ALA A 77 0.62 -4.06 12.31
C ALA A 77 -0.30 -4.96 13.14
N ALA A 78 -0.28 -4.82 14.48
CA ALA A 78 -1.19 -5.55 15.36
C ALA A 78 -2.66 -5.26 15.02
N ARG A 79 -3.03 -3.98 14.91
CA ARG A 79 -4.39 -3.58 14.50
C ARG A 79 -4.76 -4.10 13.11
N HIS A 80 -3.81 -4.18 12.18
CA HIS A 80 -4.07 -4.74 10.86
C HIS A 80 -4.43 -6.22 10.93
N VAL A 81 -3.72 -6.99 11.76
CA VAL A 81 -4.06 -8.40 12.03
C VAL A 81 -5.48 -8.50 12.60
N ASP A 82 -5.79 -7.72 13.64
CA ASP A 82 -7.13 -7.72 14.26
C ASP A 82 -8.24 -7.36 13.25
N THR A 83 -7.94 -6.44 12.33
CA THR A 83 -8.85 -6.04 11.25
C THR A 83 -9.13 -7.19 10.30
N VAL A 84 -8.08 -7.90 9.85
CA VAL A 84 -8.20 -9.05 8.95
C VAL A 84 -8.96 -10.18 9.63
N ASP A 85 -8.65 -10.47 10.90
CA ASP A 85 -9.33 -11.51 11.67
C ASP A 85 -10.81 -11.20 11.86
N HIS A 86 -11.16 -9.94 12.15
CA HIS A 86 -12.55 -9.50 12.25
C HIS A 86 -13.31 -9.72 10.94
N ILE A 87 -12.70 -9.37 9.80
CA ILE A 87 -13.31 -9.54 8.49
C ILE A 87 -13.51 -11.04 8.19
N ASN A 88 -12.49 -11.87 8.45
CA ASN A 88 -12.54 -13.31 8.19
C ASN A 88 -13.59 -14.02 9.05
N ALA A 89 -13.67 -13.69 10.35
CA ALA A 89 -14.68 -14.24 11.26
C ALA A 89 -16.12 -13.92 10.82
N ARG A 90 -16.33 -12.83 10.06
CA ARG A 90 -17.64 -12.44 9.52
C ARG A 90 -17.97 -13.15 8.19
N HIS A 91 -16.99 -13.70 7.50
CA HIS A 91 -17.18 -14.40 6.21
C HIS A 91 -17.35 -15.92 6.35
N HIS A 92 -16.96 -16.49 7.50
CA HIS A 92 -17.18 -17.90 7.85
C HIS A 92 -18.10 -18.00 9.08
N PRO A 93 -19.43 -17.88 8.92
CA PRO A 93 -20.37 -18.09 10.02
C PRO A 93 -20.38 -19.55 10.50
#